data_AF-A0A962LT32-F1
#
_entry.id   AF-A0A962LT32-F1
#
_cell.length_a   1.000
_cell.length_b   1.000
_cell.length_c   1.000
_cell.angle_alpha   90.00
_cell.angle_beta   90.00
_cell.angle_gamma   90.00
#
_symmetry.space_group_name_H-M   'P 1'
#
loop_
_entity.id
_entity.type
_entity.pdbx_description
1 polymer ?
#
loop_
_entity_poly.entity_id
_entity_poly.type
_entity_poly.pdbx_seq_one_letter_code
_entity_poly.pdbx_strand_id
1 'polypeptide(L)'
;MVRILIRLTLFLGVFTAISGCKLAVIVAEGGEVQSLSSGVCAAGRVCVHQISDTSYSERFTAAPDAGWEFVKWSTGGGFFCEGSTDPICELSLSGTEGVAAIEQIVASSKTFYIMPIFECMVGCVGLPITDTVTVGGKEWAQPDLFSGITGQQVAARCPEGICGENTVLNGWSMDGWQWASVDDVNTLFNTFLSGYSLGPGPDRVQVPWDTYLLESIFEAGFRPTLFDEGIHRFLVGLTSDGFVDEFEGSRLYTGHIIDNLVSFKGSDLISTNLDEGIDASPGYTGVWLYRTIE
;
A
#
# COMPACT_ATOMS: atom_id res chain seq x y z
N MET A 1 59.49 26.33 -26.44
CA MET A 1 60.21 25.59 -25.39
C MET A 1 60.54 26.52 -24.21
N VAL A 2 59.54 27.25 -23.74
CA VAL A 2 59.62 28.27 -22.68
C VAL A 2 58.29 28.17 -21.94
N ARG A 3 58.32 28.08 -20.60
CA ARG A 3 57.18 28.01 -19.65
C ARG A 3 56.69 26.61 -19.18
N ILE A 4 57.59 25.64 -19.01
CA ILE A 4 57.32 24.39 -18.26
C ILE A 4 57.41 24.59 -16.72
N LEU A 5 57.70 25.79 -16.23
CA LEU A 5 58.02 26.01 -14.80
C LEU A 5 56.98 26.80 -13.97
N ILE A 6 55.72 26.93 -14.43
CA ILE A 6 54.63 27.58 -13.65
C ILE A 6 53.32 26.82 -13.89
N ARG A 7 53.26 25.56 -13.46
CA ARG A 7 52.00 24.80 -13.26
C ARG A 7 52.09 23.90 -12.02
N LEU A 8 52.89 24.33 -11.04
CA LEU A 8 52.96 23.73 -9.70
C LEU A 8 52.43 24.71 -8.64
N THR A 9 51.43 25.50 -9.02
CA THR A 9 50.75 26.45 -8.12
C THR A 9 49.41 25.82 -7.75
N LEU A 10 49.41 25.16 -6.59
CA LEU A 10 48.30 25.24 -5.64
C LEU A 10 46.93 24.71 -6.13
N PHE A 11 46.87 23.44 -6.56
CA PHE A 11 45.69 22.62 -6.23
C PHE A 11 45.88 22.03 -4.83
N LEU A 12 46.12 22.91 -3.84
CA LEU A 12 45.76 22.61 -2.47
C LEU A 12 44.24 22.79 -2.45
N GLY A 13 43.54 21.81 -3.04
CA GLY A 13 42.11 21.71 -2.93
C GLY A 13 41.83 21.65 -1.44
N VAL A 14 41.30 22.75 -0.92
CA VAL A 14 40.77 22.85 0.43
C VAL A 14 39.63 21.85 0.49
N PHE A 15 39.97 20.59 0.77
CA PHE A 15 39.10 19.71 1.52
C PHE A 15 39.02 20.35 2.90
N THR A 16 38.15 21.36 3.05
CA THR A 16 37.62 21.70 4.36
C THR A 16 36.95 20.43 4.85
N ALA A 17 37.70 19.64 5.61
CA ALA A 17 37.14 18.59 6.43
C ALA A 17 36.07 19.29 7.26
N ILE A 18 34.80 18.99 6.98
CA ILE A 18 33.67 19.54 7.71
C ILE A 18 33.78 18.92 9.10
N SER A 19 34.49 19.60 10.00
CA SER A 19 34.65 19.23 11.39
C SER A 19 33.32 19.48 12.10
N GLY A 20 32.83 18.50 12.82
CA GLY A 20 31.55 18.54 13.48
C GLY A 20 31.03 17.13 13.71
N CYS A 21 30.45 16.86 14.88
CA CYS A 21 29.80 15.58 15.12
C CYS A 21 28.55 15.47 14.24
N LYS A 22 28.14 14.23 13.98
CA LYS A 22 27.01 13.92 13.10
C LYS A 22 25.90 13.28 13.89
N LEU A 23 24.66 13.61 13.54
CA LEU A 23 23.49 12.88 13.97
C LEU A 23 22.89 12.18 12.77
N ALA A 24 22.84 10.85 12.80
CA ALA A 24 22.14 10.04 11.82
C ALA A 24 20.73 9.71 12.34
N VAL A 25 19.72 10.21 11.63
CA VAL A 25 18.31 9.87 11.82
C VAL A 25 18.01 8.69 10.93
N ILE A 26 17.86 7.50 11.52
CA ILE A 26 17.59 6.26 10.80
C ILE A 26 16.09 6.00 10.90
N VAL A 27 15.39 5.97 9.78
CA VAL A 27 13.93 5.75 9.77
C VAL A 27 13.66 4.45 9.05
N ALA A 28 13.22 3.44 9.81
CA ALA A 28 12.74 2.18 9.25
C ALA A 28 11.36 2.37 8.59
N GLU A 29 10.71 1.28 8.18
CA GLU A 29 9.33 1.33 7.69
C GLU A 29 8.35 1.71 8.81
N GLY A 30 7.17 2.22 8.42
CA GLY A 30 6.06 2.50 9.33
C GLY A 30 5.90 3.95 9.78
N GLY A 31 6.68 4.88 9.24
CA GLY A 31 6.51 6.30 9.51
C GLY A 31 7.67 7.17 9.03
N GLU A 32 7.66 8.41 9.49
CA GLU A 32 8.68 9.40 9.21
C GLU A 32 9.18 10.10 10.48
N VAL A 33 10.32 10.77 10.38
CA VAL A 33 10.81 11.68 11.45
C VAL A 33 10.79 13.10 10.92
N GLN A 34 10.05 13.96 11.61
CA GLN A 34 9.94 15.38 11.30
C GLN A 34 10.91 16.17 12.17
N SER A 35 11.84 16.90 11.54
CA SER A 35 12.68 17.90 12.20
C SER A 35 12.10 19.29 11.98
N LEU A 36 12.18 20.14 13.00
CA LEU A 36 11.70 21.52 12.95
C LEU A 36 12.50 22.37 11.94
N SER A 37 13.82 22.19 11.87
CA SER A 37 14.69 22.98 11.00
C SER A 37 15.05 22.30 9.68
N SER A 38 15.14 20.97 9.68
CA SER A 38 15.80 20.22 8.61
C SER A 38 14.83 19.48 7.69
N GLY A 39 13.53 19.56 7.97
CA GLY A 39 12.48 18.92 7.19
C GLY A 39 12.21 17.47 7.59
N VAL A 40 11.69 16.69 6.65
CA VAL A 40 11.17 15.33 6.89
C VAL A 40 12.21 14.29 6.46
N CYS A 41 12.51 13.36 7.36
CA CYS A 41 13.22 12.12 7.06
C CYS A 41 12.23 10.97 6.85
N ALA A 42 11.97 10.62 5.59
CA ALA A 42 10.99 9.60 5.22
C ALA A 42 11.45 8.17 5.55
N ALA A 43 10.48 7.25 5.62
CA ALA A 43 10.70 5.81 5.78
C ALA A 43 11.78 5.25 4.83
N GLY A 44 12.56 4.29 5.32
CA GLY A 44 13.60 3.60 4.56
C GLY A 44 14.84 4.45 4.26
N ARG A 45 15.02 5.60 4.93
CA ARG A 45 16.15 6.51 4.71
C ARG A 45 16.98 6.75 5.97
N VAL A 46 18.20 7.23 5.73
CA VAL A 46 19.08 7.77 6.76
C VAL A 46 19.38 9.22 6.44
N CYS A 47 18.92 10.14 7.28
CA CYS A 47 19.22 11.57 7.17
C CYS A 47 20.36 11.93 8.11
N VAL A 48 21.34 12.70 7.64
CA VAL A 48 22.52 13.06 8.43
C VAL A 48 22.51 14.56 8.69
N HIS A 49 22.47 14.94 9.96
CA HIS A 49 22.57 16.32 10.42
C HIS A 49 23.97 16.59 10.94
N GLN A 50 24.54 17.72 10.53
CA GLN A 50 25.85 18.16 11.01
C GLN A 50 25.64 19.04 12.24
N ILE A 51 26.37 18.74 13.32
CA ILE A 51 26.39 19.52 14.55
C ILE A 51 27.77 20.18 14.65
N SER A 52 27.83 21.48 14.37
CA SER A 52 29.07 22.26 14.28
C SER A 52 29.42 23.05 15.55
N ASP A 53 28.46 23.24 16.44
CA ASP A 53 28.63 24.08 17.63
C ASP A 53 27.78 23.59 18.80
N THR A 54 28.07 24.12 19.99
CA THR A 54 27.39 23.81 21.25
C THR A 54 26.07 24.56 21.43
N SER A 55 25.67 25.43 20.51
CA SER A 55 24.36 26.09 20.53
C SER A 55 23.28 25.27 19.81
N TYR A 56 23.65 24.14 19.20
CA TYR A 56 22.74 23.22 18.54
C TYR A 56 21.57 22.83 19.45
N SER A 57 20.36 23.05 18.95
CA SER A 57 19.12 22.61 19.58
C SER A 57 18.12 22.27 18.48
N GLU A 58 17.61 21.04 18.51
CA GLU A 58 16.69 20.51 17.51
C GLU A 58 15.69 19.55 18.13
N ARG A 59 14.50 19.46 17.52
CA ARG A 59 13.44 18.57 17.95
C ARG A 59 13.06 17.64 16.79
N PHE A 60 13.13 16.34 17.07
CA PHE A 60 12.74 15.28 16.15
C PHE A 60 11.45 14.64 16.63
N THR A 61 10.42 14.64 15.79
CA THR A 61 9.12 14.03 16.11
C THR A 61 8.93 12.80 15.24
N ALA A 62 8.76 11.64 15.86
CA ALA A 62 8.37 10.41 15.17
C ALA A 62 6.88 10.49 14.82
N ALA A 63 6.57 10.47 13.54
CA ALA A 63 5.22 10.51 13.01
C ALA A 63 4.91 9.17 12.32
N PRO A 64 4.09 8.28 12.93
CA PRO A 64 3.77 7.00 12.32
C PRO A 64 2.87 7.18 11.09
N ASP A 65 3.03 6.29 10.11
CA ASP A 65 2.12 6.17 8.98
C ASP A 65 0.77 5.60 9.43
N ALA A 66 -0.27 5.74 8.60
CA ALA A 66 -1.56 5.15 8.89
C ALA A 66 -1.45 3.62 9.08
N GLY A 67 -1.97 3.12 10.21
CA GLY A 67 -1.89 1.70 10.60
C GLY A 67 -0.65 1.33 11.42
N TRP A 68 0.28 2.25 11.62
CA TRP A 68 1.47 2.04 12.45
C TRP A 68 1.37 2.86 13.74
N GLU A 69 2.07 2.43 14.78
CA GLU A 69 2.25 3.19 16.00
C GLU A 69 3.74 3.38 16.31
N PHE A 70 4.07 4.57 16.83
CA PHE A 70 5.37 4.77 17.45
C PHE A 70 5.39 4.09 18.81
N VAL A 71 6.35 3.19 19.01
CA VAL A 71 6.49 2.45 20.28
C VAL A 71 7.51 3.10 21.18
N LYS A 72 8.71 3.35 20.65
CA LYS A 72 9.83 3.96 21.38
C LYS A 72 10.98 4.32 20.45
N TRP A 73 11.94 5.07 20.97
CA TRP A 73 13.25 5.22 20.35
C TRP A 73 14.15 4.01 20.64
N SER A 74 14.95 3.62 19.65
CA SER A 74 15.89 2.50 19.76
C SER A 74 16.95 2.75 20.84
N THR A 75 17.43 1.66 21.43
CA THR A 75 18.49 1.64 22.44
C THR A 75 19.81 1.17 21.83
N GLY A 76 20.95 1.59 22.37
CA GLY A 76 22.27 1.10 21.95
C GLY A 76 23.36 2.15 22.03
N GLY A 77 24.62 1.73 21.89
CA GLY A 77 25.76 2.64 22.03
C GLY A 77 25.72 3.82 21.05
N GLY A 78 25.56 5.04 21.57
CA GLY A 78 25.55 6.27 20.78
C GLY A 78 24.19 6.67 20.24
N PHE A 79 23.11 6.01 20.67
CA PHE A 79 21.76 6.48 20.41
C PHE A 79 21.40 7.62 21.38
N PHE A 80 20.57 8.55 20.94
CA PHE A 80 19.92 9.51 21.81
C PHE A 80 18.45 9.13 22.03
N CYS A 81 17.87 9.66 23.11
CA CYS A 81 16.49 9.37 23.53
C CYS A 81 16.23 7.87 23.77
N GLU A 82 17.28 7.11 24.08
CA GLU A 82 17.27 5.64 24.14
C GLU A 82 16.12 5.11 25.01
N GLY A 83 15.26 4.29 24.39
CA GLY A 83 14.15 3.63 25.08
C GLY A 83 12.99 4.56 25.49
N SER A 84 13.07 5.85 25.18
CA SER A 84 11.98 6.79 25.44
C SER A 84 10.75 6.42 24.60
N THR A 85 9.58 6.41 25.23
CA THR A 85 8.27 6.26 24.59
C THR A 85 7.65 7.61 24.22
N ASP A 86 8.35 8.72 24.47
CA ASP A 86 7.93 10.03 23.98
C ASP A 86 8.25 10.12 22.47
N PRO A 87 7.26 10.36 21.59
CA PRO A 87 7.51 10.52 20.16
C PRO A 87 8.39 11.72 19.83
N ILE A 88 8.61 12.62 20.79
CA ILE A 88 9.49 13.78 20.65
C ILE A 88 10.86 13.46 21.27
N CYS A 89 11.89 13.48 20.44
CA CYS A 89 13.29 13.45 20.85
C CYS A 89 13.91 14.84 20.69
N GLU A 90 14.16 15.52 21.82
CA GLU A 90 14.81 16.82 21.84
C GLU A 90 16.30 16.66 22.12
N LEU A 91 17.13 17.21 21.23
CA LEU A 91 18.57 17.27 21.38
C LEU A 91 18.97 18.73 21.55
N SER A 92 19.51 19.07 22.72
CA SER A 92 20.01 20.42 23.00
C SER A 92 21.37 20.35 23.66
N LEU A 93 22.31 21.10 23.08
CA LEU A 93 23.62 21.38 23.67
C LEU A 93 23.65 22.75 24.36
N SER A 94 22.54 23.51 24.33
CA SER A 94 22.47 24.84 24.95
C SER A 94 22.84 24.78 26.44
N GLY A 95 23.68 25.71 26.90
CA GLY A 95 24.15 25.74 28.29
C GLY A 95 25.35 24.84 28.58
N THR A 96 25.97 24.26 27.53
CA THR A 96 27.20 23.46 27.65
C THR A 96 28.45 24.20 27.19
N GLU A 97 28.35 25.51 26.97
CA GLU A 97 29.47 26.35 26.53
C GLU A 97 30.63 26.29 27.54
N GLY A 98 31.87 26.10 27.06
CA GLY A 98 33.05 25.98 27.90
C GLY A 98 33.25 24.60 28.54
N VAL A 99 32.37 23.63 28.30
CA VAL A 99 32.57 22.24 28.73
C VAL A 99 33.48 21.53 27.74
N ALA A 100 34.78 21.50 28.03
CA ALA A 100 35.82 20.97 27.13
C ALA A 100 35.52 19.57 26.56
N ALA A 101 34.88 18.69 27.32
CA ALA A 101 34.51 17.35 26.85
C ALA A 101 33.45 17.39 25.73
N ILE A 102 32.48 18.30 25.83
CA ILE A 102 31.42 18.46 24.82
C ILE A 102 31.98 19.17 23.60
N GLU A 103 32.80 20.21 23.79
CA GLU A 103 33.50 20.89 22.69
C GLU A 103 34.40 19.92 21.90
N GLN A 104 35.07 18.98 22.58
CA GLN A 104 35.85 17.93 21.90
C GLN A 104 34.96 16.97 21.09
N ILE A 105 33.78 16.61 21.60
CA ILE A 105 32.84 15.77 20.87
C ILE A 105 32.29 16.52 19.65
N VAL A 106 31.87 17.77 19.82
CA VAL A 106 31.38 18.62 18.73
C VAL A 106 32.48 18.83 17.68
N ALA A 107 33.72 19.09 18.07
CA ALA A 107 34.83 19.21 17.14
C ALA A 107 35.27 17.88 16.49
N SER A 108 34.81 16.74 17.00
CA SER A 108 35.11 15.42 16.45
C SER A 108 34.29 15.11 15.20
N SER A 109 34.55 13.97 14.57
CA SER A 109 33.74 13.41 13.48
C SER A 109 32.83 12.27 13.94
N LYS A 110 32.55 12.19 15.25
CA LYS A 110 31.75 11.10 15.83
C LYS A 110 30.29 11.19 15.35
N THR A 111 29.71 10.04 15.03
CA THR A 111 28.29 9.92 14.69
C THR A 111 27.50 9.38 15.87
N PHE A 112 26.38 10.02 16.15
CA PHE A 112 25.33 9.58 17.07
C PHE A 112 24.05 9.28 16.28
N TYR A 113 23.11 8.60 16.91
CA TYR A 113 21.95 8.04 16.22
C TYR A 113 20.65 8.39 16.93
N ILE A 114 19.58 8.55 16.15
CA ILE A 114 18.21 8.36 16.64
C ILE A 114 17.50 7.45 15.64
N MET A 115 16.68 6.55 16.15
CA MET A 115 15.90 5.63 15.32
C MET A 115 14.57 5.36 16.02
N PRO A 116 13.44 5.87 15.50
CA PRO A 116 12.15 5.47 16.03
C PRO A 116 11.89 4.00 15.70
N ILE A 117 11.22 3.32 16.62
CA ILE A 117 10.67 1.99 16.40
C ILE A 117 9.19 2.19 16.18
N PHE A 118 8.75 1.95 14.94
CA PHE A 118 7.36 1.83 14.60
C PHE A 118 6.97 0.35 14.65
N GLU A 119 5.87 0.06 15.31
CA GLU A 119 5.25 -1.26 15.23
C GLU A 119 3.95 -1.16 14.45
N CYS A 120 3.72 -2.20 13.67
CA CYS A 120 2.52 -2.31 12.89
C CYS A 120 1.35 -2.63 13.82
N MET A 121 0.32 -1.77 13.86
CA MET A 121 -0.93 -2.09 14.54
C MET A 121 -1.73 -3.11 13.71
N VAL A 122 -2.72 -3.77 14.33
CA VAL A 122 -3.66 -4.66 13.63
C VAL A 122 -4.23 -3.91 12.40
N GLY A 123 -3.84 -4.33 11.19
CA GLY A 123 -4.21 -3.65 9.94
C GLY A 123 -3.06 -3.40 8.94
N CYS A 124 -1.79 -3.50 9.34
CA CYS A 124 -0.65 -3.50 8.39
C CYS A 124 0.01 -4.87 8.20
N VAL A 125 -0.26 -5.84 9.08
CA VAL A 125 -0.21 -7.27 8.76
C VAL A 125 -1.66 -7.68 8.55
N GLY A 126 -2.02 -7.94 7.30
CA GLY A 126 -3.39 -8.23 6.96
C GLY A 126 -3.82 -9.57 7.55
N LEU A 127 -5.09 -9.69 7.94
CA LEU A 127 -5.63 -10.96 8.40
C LEU A 127 -5.64 -11.96 7.24
N PRO A 128 -5.39 -13.27 7.49
CA PRO A 128 -5.57 -14.26 6.44
C PRO A 128 -7.04 -14.28 6.00
N ILE A 129 -7.28 -14.30 4.69
CA ILE A 129 -8.62 -14.47 4.14
C ILE A 129 -9.01 -15.94 4.31
N THR A 130 -9.96 -16.19 5.21
CA THR A 130 -10.52 -17.53 5.46
C THR A 130 -11.92 -17.71 4.89
N ASP A 131 -12.54 -16.62 4.45
CA ASP A 131 -13.88 -16.59 3.89
C ASP A 131 -13.77 -16.62 2.36
N THR A 132 -13.78 -17.85 1.84
CA THR A 132 -13.43 -18.15 0.46
C THR A 132 -14.40 -19.15 -0.17
N VAL A 133 -14.40 -19.20 -1.50
CA VAL A 133 -15.18 -20.14 -2.31
C VAL A 133 -14.26 -20.87 -3.28
N THR A 134 -14.32 -22.21 -3.33
CA THR A 134 -13.47 -22.99 -4.23
C THR A 134 -14.20 -23.37 -5.50
N VAL A 135 -13.71 -22.91 -6.65
CA VAL A 135 -14.28 -23.21 -7.98
C VAL A 135 -13.15 -23.37 -8.99
N GLY A 136 -13.19 -24.44 -9.78
CA GLY A 136 -12.27 -24.64 -10.91
C GLY A 136 -10.78 -24.73 -10.53
N GLY A 137 -10.46 -25.29 -9.36
CA GLY A 137 -9.08 -25.37 -8.86
C GLY A 137 -8.51 -24.06 -8.31
N LYS A 138 -9.35 -23.03 -8.18
CA LYS A 138 -9.02 -21.74 -7.57
C LYS A 138 -9.82 -21.55 -6.30
N GLU A 139 -9.20 -20.95 -5.30
CA GLU A 139 -9.85 -20.44 -4.11
C GLU A 139 -10.08 -18.94 -4.30
N TRP A 140 -11.34 -18.52 -4.28
CA TRP A 140 -11.79 -17.15 -4.53
C TRP A 140 -12.11 -16.46 -3.21
N ALA A 141 -11.58 -15.25 -3.00
CA ALA A 141 -12.01 -14.41 -1.90
C ALA A 141 -13.39 -13.84 -2.22
N GLN A 142 -14.20 -13.60 -1.18
CA GLN A 142 -15.49 -12.96 -1.36
C GLN A 142 -15.30 -11.49 -1.79
N PRO A 143 -15.93 -11.03 -2.89
CA PRO A 143 -15.75 -9.65 -3.34
C PRO A 143 -16.21 -8.61 -2.31
N ASP A 144 -17.22 -8.92 -1.49
CA ASP A 144 -17.76 -8.02 -0.49
C ASP A 144 -16.74 -7.63 0.60
N LEU A 145 -15.72 -8.47 0.85
CA LEU A 145 -14.58 -8.18 1.75
C LEU A 145 -13.76 -6.97 1.31
N PHE A 146 -13.91 -6.55 0.06
CA PHE A 146 -13.17 -5.47 -0.58
C PHE A 146 -14.08 -4.32 -1.00
N SER A 147 -15.30 -4.27 -0.50
CA SER A 147 -16.23 -3.18 -0.82
C SER A 147 -15.66 -1.83 -0.37
N GLY A 148 -15.80 -0.80 -1.21
CA GLY A 148 -15.37 0.56 -0.86
C GLY A 148 -13.86 0.81 -1.02
N ILE A 149 -13.15 -0.04 -1.77
CA ILE A 149 -11.79 0.27 -2.24
C ILE A 149 -11.82 0.69 -3.72
N THR A 150 -10.85 1.51 -4.11
CA THR A 150 -10.66 1.97 -5.49
C THR A 150 -9.78 1.00 -6.27
N GLY A 151 -9.93 0.98 -7.60
CA GLY A 151 -9.02 0.27 -8.49
C GLY A 151 -7.57 0.69 -8.33
N GLN A 152 -7.31 1.98 -8.08
CA GLN A 152 -5.96 2.49 -7.82
C GLN A 152 -5.33 1.86 -6.57
N GLN A 153 -6.11 1.71 -5.48
CA GLN A 153 -5.64 1.05 -4.27
C GLN A 153 -5.30 -0.42 -4.51
N VAL A 154 -6.11 -1.13 -5.30
CA VAL A 154 -5.83 -2.52 -5.67
C VAL A 154 -4.58 -2.61 -6.54
N ALA A 155 -4.48 -1.80 -7.60
CA ALA A 155 -3.35 -1.78 -8.53
C ALA A 155 -2.02 -1.46 -7.83
N ALA A 156 -2.05 -0.61 -6.80
CA ALA A 156 -0.87 -0.31 -5.98
C ALA A 156 -0.38 -1.51 -5.16
N ARG A 157 -1.25 -2.49 -4.84
CA ARG A 157 -0.90 -3.70 -4.08
C ARG A 157 -0.73 -4.93 -4.95
N CYS A 158 -1.39 -4.96 -6.10
CA CYS A 158 -1.37 -6.08 -7.05
C CYS A 158 -0.96 -5.62 -8.46
N PRO A 159 0.28 -5.12 -8.63
CA PRO A 159 0.78 -4.73 -9.94
C PRO A 159 0.80 -5.94 -10.88
N GLU A 160 0.36 -5.75 -12.12
CA GLU A 160 0.29 -6.82 -13.13
C GLU A 160 -0.61 -8.01 -12.71
N GLY A 161 -1.50 -7.78 -11.74
CA GLY A 161 -2.42 -8.78 -11.23
C GLY A 161 -1.86 -9.64 -10.08
N ILE A 162 -0.56 -9.62 -9.79
CA ILE A 162 0.01 -10.40 -8.68
C ILE A 162 0.14 -9.52 -7.45
N CYS A 163 -0.49 -9.91 -6.34
CA CYS A 163 -0.40 -9.13 -5.11
C CYS A 163 0.95 -9.32 -4.42
N GLY A 164 1.54 -8.22 -3.95
CA GLY A 164 2.84 -8.21 -3.31
C GLY A 164 2.83 -8.90 -1.94
N GLU A 165 3.97 -9.47 -1.56
CA GLU A 165 4.18 -10.03 -0.22
C GLU A 165 4.07 -8.95 0.85
N ASN A 166 3.53 -9.31 2.01
CA ASN A 166 3.26 -8.44 3.16
C ASN A 166 2.38 -7.22 2.81
N THR A 167 1.62 -7.29 1.70
CA THR A 167 0.68 -6.24 1.36
C THR A 167 -0.69 -6.50 1.97
N VAL A 168 -1.35 -5.42 2.34
CA VAL A 168 -2.69 -5.45 2.94
C VAL A 168 -3.68 -4.69 2.07
N LEU A 169 -4.87 -5.27 1.90
CA LEU A 169 -5.97 -4.62 1.21
C LEU A 169 -7.24 -4.77 2.07
N ASN A 170 -7.82 -3.64 2.45
CA ASN A 170 -8.98 -3.58 3.35
C ASN A 170 -8.84 -4.41 4.65
N GLY A 171 -7.64 -4.44 5.24
CA GLY A 171 -7.34 -5.21 6.46
C GLY A 171 -6.97 -6.69 6.24
N TRP A 172 -6.99 -7.18 5.00
CA TRP A 172 -6.68 -8.57 4.65
C TRP A 172 -5.29 -8.72 4.04
N SER A 173 -4.59 -9.81 4.37
CA SER A 173 -3.28 -10.13 3.78
C SER A 173 -3.50 -10.59 2.35
N MET A 174 -2.75 -10.00 1.44
CA MET A 174 -2.77 -10.36 0.02
C MET A 174 -1.69 -11.38 -0.34
N ASP A 175 -1.04 -11.99 0.64
CA ASP A 175 0.01 -12.99 0.40
C ASP A 175 -0.53 -14.18 -0.39
N GLY A 176 0.04 -14.39 -1.58
CA GLY A 176 -0.36 -15.47 -2.49
C GLY A 176 -1.67 -15.23 -3.25
N TRP A 177 -2.29 -14.05 -3.13
CA TRP A 177 -3.49 -13.69 -3.88
C TRP A 177 -3.15 -13.06 -5.23
N GLN A 178 -4.05 -13.27 -6.19
CA GLN A 178 -3.97 -12.73 -7.54
C GLN A 178 -5.26 -11.96 -7.86
N TRP A 179 -5.11 -10.74 -8.35
CA TRP A 179 -6.21 -9.92 -8.86
C TRP A 179 -6.64 -10.42 -10.25
N ALA A 180 -7.85 -10.96 -10.29
CA ALA A 180 -8.38 -11.70 -11.43
C ALA A 180 -8.51 -10.82 -12.67
N SER A 181 -8.07 -11.36 -13.82
CA SER A 181 -8.37 -10.80 -15.12
C SER A 181 -9.85 -10.99 -15.48
N VAL A 182 -10.31 -10.28 -16.50
CA VAL A 182 -11.61 -10.52 -17.15
C VAL A 182 -11.73 -11.96 -17.61
N ASP A 183 -10.67 -12.55 -18.17
CA ASP A 183 -10.69 -13.95 -18.62
C ASP A 183 -10.78 -14.95 -17.45
N ASP A 184 -10.16 -14.65 -16.31
CA ASP A 184 -10.30 -15.45 -15.10
C ASP A 184 -11.75 -15.42 -14.58
N VAL A 185 -12.37 -14.24 -14.56
CA VAL A 185 -13.77 -14.08 -14.10
C VAL A 185 -14.75 -14.68 -15.11
N ASN A 186 -14.52 -14.55 -16.42
CA ASN A 186 -15.30 -15.25 -17.44
C ASN A 186 -15.23 -16.76 -17.24
N THR A 187 -14.04 -17.30 -16.94
CA THR A 187 -13.85 -18.72 -16.66
C THR A 187 -14.64 -19.16 -15.43
N LEU A 188 -14.62 -18.36 -14.36
CA LEU A 188 -15.45 -18.59 -13.16
C LEU A 188 -16.95 -18.58 -13.51
N PHE A 189 -17.45 -17.55 -14.18
CA PHE A 189 -18.88 -17.44 -14.50
C PHE A 189 -19.35 -18.55 -15.45
N ASN A 190 -18.50 -18.97 -16.40
CA ASN A 190 -18.77 -20.07 -17.30
C ASN A 190 -18.91 -21.43 -16.57
N THR A 191 -18.47 -21.59 -15.32
CA THR A 191 -18.76 -22.81 -14.55
C THR A 191 -20.22 -22.90 -14.11
N PHE A 192 -20.91 -21.76 -14.02
CA PHE A 192 -22.30 -21.65 -13.58
C PHE A 192 -23.28 -21.50 -14.75
N LEU A 193 -22.81 -21.04 -15.91
CA LEU A 193 -23.61 -20.90 -17.12
C LEU A 193 -23.83 -22.24 -17.84
N SER A 194 -25.03 -22.81 -17.72
CA SER A 194 -25.44 -23.98 -18.49
C SER A 194 -26.04 -23.56 -19.83
N GLY A 195 -25.35 -23.84 -20.94
CA GLY A 195 -25.84 -23.55 -22.30
C GLY A 195 -25.59 -22.13 -22.80
N TYR A 196 -24.92 -21.31 -21.99
CA TYR A 196 -24.38 -20.01 -22.36
C TYR A 196 -22.89 -19.97 -22.05
N SER A 197 -22.15 -19.05 -22.66
CA SER A 197 -20.75 -18.83 -22.33
C SER A 197 -20.36 -17.40 -22.64
N LEU A 198 -19.59 -16.79 -21.74
CA LEU A 198 -18.81 -15.58 -22.02
C LEU A 198 -17.59 -15.98 -22.87
N GLY A 199 -17.32 -15.21 -23.91
CA GLY A 199 -16.13 -15.32 -24.75
C GLY A 199 -14.87 -14.75 -24.08
N PRO A 200 -13.72 -14.78 -24.77
CA PRO A 200 -12.50 -14.12 -24.31
C PRO A 200 -12.67 -12.60 -24.25
N GLY A 201 -12.06 -11.97 -23.25
CA GLY A 201 -12.13 -10.54 -23.00
C GLY A 201 -13.50 -10.07 -22.49
N PRO A 202 -13.72 -8.74 -22.47
CA PRO A 202 -14.95 -8.16 -21.93
C PRO A 202 -16.17 -8.64 -22.71
N ASP A 203 -17.09 -9.33 -22.05
CA ASP A 203 -18.29 -9.87 -22.69
C ASP A 203 -19.54 -9.73 -21.80
N ARG A 204 -20.71 -10.03 -22.35
CA ARG A 204 -21.96 -10.11 -21.59
C ARG A 204 -22.92 -11.14 -22.16
N VAL A 205 -23.65 -11.79 -21.26
CA VAL A 205 -24.76 -12.67 -21.60
C VAL A 205 -26.00 -12.20 -20.84
N GLN A 206 -27.10 -12.05 -21.56
CA GLN A 206 -28.43 -11.94 -20.97
C GLN A 206 -29.06 -13.33 -20.95
N VAL A 207 -29.45 -13.79 -19.77
CA VAL A 207 -30.15 -15.07 -19.62
C VAL A 207 -31.63 -14.82 -19.35
N PRO A 208 -32.54 -15.68 -19.85
CA PRO A 208 -33.95 -15.56 -19.53
C PRO A 208 -34.18 -15.62 -18.01
N TRP A 209 -35.05 -14.73 -17.54
CA TRP A 209 -35.90 -14.91 -16.37
C TRP A 209 -36.24 -16.38 -16.08
N ASP A 210 -36.11 -16.79 -14.82
CA ASP A 210 -36.37 -18.14 -14.32
C ASP A 210 -35.30 -19.20 -14.65
N THR A 211 -34.16 -18.80 -15.19
CA THR A 211 -33.01 -19.70 -15.14
C THR A 211 -32.43 -19.68 -13.74
N TYR A 212 -32.62 -20.77 -12.99
CA TYR A 212 -31.89 -21.11 -11.75
C TYR A 212 -30.35 -21.06 -11.88
N LEU A 213 -29.83 -20.66 -13.05
CA LEU A 213 -28.42 -20.44 -13.37
C LEU A 213 -27.74 -19.50 -12.38
N LEU A 214 -28.37 -18.38 -12.01
CA LEU A 214 -27.76 -17.45 -11.07
C LEU A 214 -27.86 -17.91 -9.61
N GLU A 215 -28.77 -18.81 -9.27
CA GLU A 215 -28.83 -19.36 -7.92
C GLU A 215 -27.59 -20.21 -7.62
N SER A 216 -27.07 -20.91 -8.64
CA SER A 216 -25.91 -21.81 -8.48
C SER A 216 -24.63 -21.11 -7.99
N ILE A 217 -24.38 -19.83 -8.33
CA ILE A 217 -23.20 -19.13 -7.82
C ILE A 217 -23.36 -18.76 -6.34
N PHE A 218 -24.58 -18.39 -5.92
CA PHE A 218 -24.86 -18.11 -4.51
C PHE A 218 -24.91 -19.40 -3.68
N GLU A 219 -25.41 -20.50 -4.24
CA GLU A 219 -25.34 -21.84 -3.64
C GLU A 219 -23.91 -22.35 -3.49
N ALA A 220 -23.01 -21.96 -4.42
CA ALA A 220 -21.59 -22.24 -4.28
C ALA A 220 -20.94 -21.47 -3.10
N GLY A 221 -21.63 -20.47 -2.54
CA GLY A 221 -21.23 -19.75 -1.34
C GLY A 221 -20.81 -18.31 -1.57
N PHE A 222 -20.85 -17.81 -2.81
CA PHE A 222 -20.60 -16.38 -3.05
C PHE A 222 -21.70 -15.53 -2.40
N ARG A 223 -21.33 -14.38 -1.84
CA ARG A 223 -22.27 -13.42 -1.28
C ARG A 223 -22.47 -12.21 -2.20
N PRO A 224 -23.68 -11.64 -2.25
CA PRO A 224 -23.89 -10.40 -2.97
C PRO A 224 -23.10 -9.25 -2.31
N THR A 225 -22.51 -8.38 -3.13
CA THR A 225 -21.88 -7.14 -2.67
C THR A 225 -22.91 -6.05 -2.38
N LEU A 226 -24.12 -6.16 -2.97
CA LEU A 226 -25.27 -5.34 -2.63
C LEU A 226 -26.55 -6.16 -2.72
N PHE A 227 -27.40 -5.97 -1.71
CA PHE A 227 -28.74 -6.56 -1.63
C PHE A 227 -29.76 -5.44 -1.53
N ASP A 228 -30.55 -5.24 -2.58
CA ASP A 228 -31.60 -4.21 -2.62
C ASP A 228 -32.94 -4.82 -2.21
N GLU A 229 -33.21 -4.83 -0.89
CA GLU A 229 -34.48 -5.19 -0.23
C GLU A 229 -35.31 -6.34 -0.85
N GLY A 230 -34.66 -7.36 -1.41
CA GLY A 230 -35.31 -8.53 -2.02
C GLY A 230 -35.79 -8.32 -3.46
N ILE A 231 -35.35 -7.26 -4.12
CA ILE A 231 -35.59 -6.97 -5.54
C ILE A 231 -34.42 -7.43 -6.40
N HIS A 232 -33.19 -7.08 -6.00
CA HIS A 232 -31.98 -7.41 -6.76
C HIS A 232 -30.86 -7.91 -5.84
N ARG A 233 -30.13 -8.93 -6.32
CA ARG A 233 -28.82 -9.30 -5.78
C ARG A 233 -27.76 -8.91 -6.78
N PHE A 234 -26.82 -8.10 -6.33
CA PHE A 234 -25.66 -7.70 -7.11
C PHE A 234 -24.43 -8.39 -6.56
N LEU A 235 -23.66 -9.02 -7.44
CA LEU A 235 -22.32 -9.51 -7.14
C LEU A 235 -21.37 -8.82 -8.12
N VAL A 236 -20.67 -7.81 -7.63
CA VAL A 236 -19.85 -6.90 -8.44
C VAL A 236 -18.42 -6.91 -7.90
N GLY A 237 -17.44 -7.06 -8.78
CA GLY A 237 -16.04 -6.88 -8.40
C GLY A 237 -15.18 -6.32 -9.53
N LEU A 238 -14.18 -5.52 -9.17
CA LEU A 238 -13.16 -5.01 -10.10
C LEU A 238 -12.27 -6.16 -10.60
N THR A 239 -11.94 -6.14 -11.90
CA THR A 239 -10.92 -6.99 -12.51
C THR A 239 -9.61 -6.24 -12.73
N SER A 240 -8.50 -6.95 -12.90
CA SER A 240 -7.19 -6.35 -13.17
C SER A 240 -7.06 -5.75 -14.58
N ASP A 241 -7.91 -6.18 -15.51
CA ASP A 241 -7.97 -5.59 -16.84
C ASP A 241 -8.66 -4.23 -16.82
N GLY A 242 -8.06 -3.29 -17.56
CA GLY A 242 -8.58 -1.95 -17.75
C GLY A 242 -8.23 -1.39 -19.11
N PHE A 243 -8.75 -0.20 -19.39
CA PHE A 243 -8.42 0.57 -20.57
C PHE A 243 -8.27 2.04 -20.20
N VAL A 244 -7.58 2.79 -21.06
CA VAL A 244 -7.50 4.24 -20.92
C VAL A 244 -8.55 4.83 -21.85
N ASP A 245 -9.54 5.48 -21.27
CA ASP A 245 -10.49 6.32 -21.98
C ASP A 245 -9.87 7.72 -22.18
N GLU A 246 -9.92 8.25 -23.40
CA GLU A 246 -9.34 9.56 -23.73
C GLU A 246 -9.99 10.72 -22.95
N PHE A 247 -11.24 10.57 -22.53
CA PHE A 247 -12.04 11.61 -21.87
C PHE A 247 -12.20 11.34 -20.37
N GLU A 248 -12.31 10.06 -19.99
CA GLU A 248 -12.64 9.67 -18.62
C GLU A 248 -11.45 9.07 -17.85
N GLY A 249 -10.27 8.95 -18.49
CA GLY A 249 -9.05 8.47 -17.87
C GLY A 249 -8.99 6.94 -17.78
N SER A 250 -8.19 6.42 -16.85
CA SER A 250 -8.07 4.97 -16.66
C SER A 250 -9.35 4.39 -16.08
N ARG A 251 -9.84 3.31 -16.70
CA ARG A 251 -11.06 2.58 -16.32
C ARG A 251 -10.73 1.12 -16.16
N LEU A 252 -11.47 0.44 -15.28
CA LEU A 252 -11.35 -0.99 -15.04
C LEU A 252 -12.63 -1.69 -15.42
N TYR A 253 -12.51 -2.90 -15.97
CA TYR A 253 -13.67 -3.75 -16.14
C TYR A 253 -14.13 -4.31 -14.79
N THR A 254 -15.41 -4.67 -14.74
CA THR A 254 -16.04 -5.29 -13.59
C THR A 254 -16.71 -6.59 -13.99
N GLY A 255 -16.50 -7.61 -13.17
CA GLY A 255 -17.29 -8.83 -13.23
C GLY A 255 -18.58 -8.63 -12.43
N HIS A 256 -19.71 -8.76 -13.10
CA HIS A 256 -21.01 -8.40 -12.60
C HIS A 256 -22.05 -9.50 -12.83
N ILE A 257 -22.78 -9.84 -11.77
CA ILE A 257 -24.00 -10.65 -11.82
C ILE A 257 -25.14 -9.84 -11.21
N ILE A 258 -26.21 -9.68 -11.99
CA ILE A 258 -27.49 -9.13 -11.54
C ILE A 258 -28.53 -10.25 -11.57
N ASP A 259 -29.02 -10.61 -10.39
CA ASP A 259 -30.13 -11.54 -10.22
C ASP A 259 -31.38 -10.78 -9.78
N ASN A 260 -32.44 -10.85 -10.61
CA ASN A 260 -33.69 -10.16 -10.39
C ASN A 260 -34.68 -11.07 -9.65
N LEU A 261 -34.84 -10.83 -8.35
CA LEU A 261 -35.69 -11.66 -7.47
C LEU A 261 -37.20 -11.44 -7.68
N VAL A 262 -37.60 -10.33 -8.31
CA VAL A 262 -39.01 -9.99 -8.55
C VAL A 262 -39.30 -9.86 -10.04
N SER A 263 -40.41 -10.46 -10.48
CA SER A 263 -40.89 -10.53 -11.87
C SER A 263 -41.30 -9.15 -12.43
N PHE A 264 -40.32 -8.30 -12.72
CA PHE A 264 -40.52 -6.98 -13.33
C PHE A 264 -39.88 -6.88 -14.72
N LYS A 265 -40.00 -7.87 -15.61
CA LYS A 265 -39.56 -7.68 -17.02
C LYS A 265 -38.12 -7.07 -17.23
N GLY A 266 -37.16 -7.17 -16.28
CA GLY A 266 -35.71 -7.32 -16.54
C GLY A 266 -35.11 -8.75 -16.55
N SER A 267 -34.30 -9.08 -17.57
CA SER A 267 -33.55 -10.34 -17.68
C SER A 267 -32.37 -10.33 -16.72
N ASP A 268 -31.94 -11.50 -16.26
CA ASP A 268 -30.71 -11.65 -15.52
C ASP A 268 -29.49 -11.34 -16.40
N LEU A 269 -28.49 -10.70 -15.80
CA LEU A 269 -27.31 -10.21 -16.52
C LEU A 269 -26.05 -10.78 -15.88
N ILE A 270 -25.22 -11.41 -16.71
CA ILE A 270 -23.81 -11.65 -16.39
C ILE A 270 -22.96 -10.84 -17.37
N SER A 271 -22.03 -10.06 -16.85
CA SER A 271 -21.17 -9.20 -17.65
C SER A 271 -19.77 -9.09 -17.05
N THR A 272 -18.77 -9.00 -17.92
CA THR A 272 -17.40 -8.58 -17.61
C THR A 272 -16.98 -7.36 -18.43
N ASN A 273 -17.95 -6.64 -19.00
CA ASN A 273 -17.74 -5.51 -19.90
C ASN A 273 -18.26 -4.17 -19.39
N LEU A 274 -18.76 -4.14 -18.16
CA LEU A 274 -19.06 -2.89 -17.48
C LEU A 274 -17.78 -2.31 -16.92
N ASP A 275 -17.67 -1.00 -16.99
CA ASP A 275 -16.47 -0.27 -16.66
C ASP A 275 -16.73 0.79 -15.59
N GLU A 276 -15.80 0.87 -14.64
CA GLU A 276 -15.77 1.86 -13.57
C GLU A 276 -14.49 2.69 -13.68
N GLY A 277 -14.55 3.97 -13.30
CA GLY A 277 -13.34 4.78 -13.20
C GLY A 277 -12.36 4.16 -12.20
N ILE A 278 -11.05 4.20 -12.47
CA ILE A 278 -10.05 3.57 -11.58
C ILE A 278 -10.06 4.16 -10.15
N ASP A 279 -10.48 5.41 -10.02
CA ASP A 279 -10.62 6.13 -8.75
C ASP A 279 -12.05 6.05 -8.18
N ALA A 280 -12.98 5.39 -8.89
CA ALA A 280 -14.32 5.18 -8.41
C ALA A 280 -14.29 4.15 -7.26
N SER A 281 -15.04 4.45 -6.20
CA SER A 281 -15.27 3.51 -5.11
C SER A 281 -16.76 3.46 -4.78
N PRO A 282 -17.56 2.81 -5.65
CA PRO A 282 -18.93 2.52 -5.27
C PRO A 282 -18.89 1.60 -4.05
N GLY A 283 -19.61 1.96 -2.98
CA GLY A 283 -19.63 1.17 -1.75
C GLY A 283 -20.18 -0.26 -1.91
N TYR A 284 -20.66 -0.61 -3.10
CA TYR A 284 -21.16 -1.93 -3.49
C TYR A 284 -20.23 -2.70 -4.43
N THR A 285 -19.09 -2.13 -4.83
CA THR A 285 -18.14 -2.78 -5.75
C THR A 285 -16.99 -3.38 -4.95
N GLY A 286 -16.85 -4.70 -5.04
CA GLY A 286 -15.76 -5.47 -4.46
C GLY A 286 -14.57 -5.64 -5.39
N VAL A 287 -13.78 -6.70 -5.17
CA VAL A 287 -12.65 -7.07 -6.04
C VAL A 287 -12.62 -8.58 -6.23
N TRP A 288 -12.38 -9.03 -7.46
CA TRP A 288 -12.19 -10.44 -7.76
C TRP A 288 -10.74 -10.85 -7.49
N LEU A 289 -10.52 -11.57 -6.38
CA LEU A 289 -9.22 -12.11 -6.00
C LEU A 289 -9.30 -13.63 -5.91
N TYR A 290 -8.27 -14.32 -6.40
CA TYR A 290 -8.14 -15.76 -6.24
C TYR A 290 -6.72 -16.19 -5.93
N ARG A 291 -6.54 -17.44 -5.49
CA ARG A 291 -5.26 -18.16 -5.54
C ARG A 291 -5.46 -19.57 -6.08
N THR A 292 -4.43 -20.12 -6.70
CA THR A 292 -4.48 -21.49 -7.22
C THR A 292 -4.27 -22.50 -6.10
N ILE A 293 -5.06 -23.56 -6.08
CA ILE A 293 -4.88 -24.69 -5.16
C ILE A 293 -4.00 -25.72 -5.89
N GLU A 294 -2.83 -26.02 -5.34
CA GLU A 294 -1.95 -27.10 -5.82
C GLU A 294 -2.48 -28.50 -5.51
#